data_AF-A0A4U8UAA8-F1
#
_entry.id   AF-A0A4U8UAA8-F1
#
_cell.length_a   1.000
_cell.length_b   1.000
_cell.length_c   1.000
_cell.angle_alpha   90.00
_cell.angle_beta   90.00
_cell.angle_gamma   90.00
#
_symmetry.space_group_name_H-M   'P 1'
#
loop_
_entity.id
_entity.type
_entity.pdbx_description
1 polymer ?
#
loop_
_entity_poly.entity_id
_entity_poly.type
_entity_poly.pdbx_seq_one_letter_code
_entity_poly.pdbx_strand_id
1 'polypeptide(L)'
;MKIVSVTSKGLCALALAAFLVACGGDKQGQVTSNSNEPAWVNSMSAAKEKAGSVVVGIGSAKILDGNLNYAINQAAMQARAEIAQQVSAKIQQAIESLEQNDGMKISANSQQVARQKVEADLKKTEIAEKWTDKQATPPMLYVLVKMDEKMFEQTLKGVGQVLNVDADQARKLSETVQELLE
;
A
#
# COMPACT_ATOMS: atom_id res chain seq x y z
N MET A 1 60.68 -18.51 33.17
CA MET A 1 59.33 -17.94 33.41
C MET A 1 58.33 -18.83 32.69
N LYS A 2 57.17 -19.07 33.33
CA LYS A 2 56.31 -20.26 33.16
C LYS A 2 55.56 -20.34 31.82
N ILE A 3 55.40 -21.58 31.36
CA ILE A 3 54.48 -22.05 30.31
C ILE A 3 53.05 -22.07 30.91
N VAL A 4 52.04 -21.83 30.08
CA VAL A 4 50.79 -22.63 29.90
C VAL A 4 49.63 -21.76 29.41
N SER A 5 49.04 -22.27 28.33
CA SER A 5 47.81 -21.91 27.64
C SER A 5 46.55 -21.97 28.50
N VAL A 6 45.50 -21.20 28.15
CA VAL A 6 44.11 -21.69 28.12
C VAL A 6 43.35 -20.96 27.01
N THR A 7 43.08 -21.69 25.94
CA THR A 7 42.01 -21.40 24.97
C THR A 7 40.67 -21.68 25.66
N SER A 8 39.90 -20.62 25.91
CA SER A 8 38.52 -20.75 26.40
C SER A 8 37.56 -20.82 25.20
N LYS A 9 37.03 -22.02 24.95
CA LYS A 9 35.78 -22.22 24.21
C LYS A 9 34.63 -21.78 25.12
N GLY A 10 33.78 -20.86 24.64
CA GLY A 10 32.58 -20.47 25.37
C GLY A 10 31.68 -19.53 24.58
N LEU A 11 30.73 -20.13 23.86
CA LEU A 11 29.33 -19.69 23.74
C LEU A 11 29.05 -18.19 23.45
N CYS A 12 28.71 -17.88 22.19
CA CYS A 12 27.67 -16.89 21.85
C CYS A 12 27.24 -17.10 20.39
N ALA A 13 26.77 -18.30 20.06
CA ALA A 13 25.82 -18.50 18.98
C ALA A 13 24.44 -18.31 19.59
N LEU A 14 23.77 -17.20 19.26
CA LEU A 14 22.32 -16.92 19.35
C LEU A 14 22.12 -15.39 19.34
N ALA A 15 22.15 -14.77 18.17
CA ALA A 15 21.34 -13.59 17.91
C ALA A 15 20.33 -14.01 16.84
N LEU A 16 19.31 -14.71 17.34
CA LEU A 16 18.13 -15.12 16.61
C LEU A 16 17.43 -13.87 16.06
N ALA A 17 16.94 -14.00 14.84
CA ALA A 17 16.06 -13.08 14.19
C ALA A 17 14.87 -12.67 15.09
N ALA A 18 14.55 -11.37 15.08
CA ALA A 18 13.19 -10.86 15.34
C ALA A 18 13.06 -9.39 14.88
N PHE A 19 13.37 -9.08 13.62
CA PHE A 19 12.69 -7.97 12.94
C PHE A 19 11.37 -8.52 12.37
N LEU A 20 10.47 -8.88 13.27
CA LEU A 20 9.06 -9.17 13.00
C LEU A 20 8.24 -8.39 14.03
N VAL A 21 8.31 -7.07 13.91
CA VAL A 21 7.29 -6.12 14.37
C VAL A 21 7.16 -5.20 13.16
N ALA A 22 6.09 -5.19 12.37
CA ALA A 22 4.72 -5.06 12.82
C ALA A 22 3.75 -5.81 11.89
N CYS A 23 3.06 -6.80 12.44
CA CYS A 23 1.69 -7.09 12.07
C CYS A 23 0.79 -6.41 13.12
N GLY A 24 -0.20 -5.64 12.65
CA GLY A 24 -1.39 -5.28 13.43
C GLY A 24 -1.19 -4.19 14.49
N GLY A 25 -1.51 -2.95 14.12
CA GLY A 25 -1.71 -1.88 15.11
C GLY A 25 -2.06 -0.57 14.41
N ASP A 26 -3.33 -0.17 14.52
CA ASP A 26 -3.94 1.08 14.05
C ASP A 26 -3.34 2.33 14.71
N LYS A 27 -2.05 2.54 14.52
CA LYS A 27 -1.39 3.82 14.73
C LYS A 27 -0.70 4.16 13.42
N GLN A 28 -1.52 4.57 12.45
CA GLN A 28 -1.02 5.40 11.35
C GLN A 28 -0.24 6.54 12.00
N GLY A 29 1.08 6.53 11.83
CA GLY A 29 1.93 7.59 12.34
C GLY A 29 1.43 8.90 11.76
N GLN A 30 1.14 9.85 12.64
CA GLN A 30 0.73 11.20 12.25
C GLN A 30 1.81 11.79 11.32
N VAL A 31 1.42 12.08 10.08
CA VAL A 31 2.30 12.55 8.99
C VAL A 31 2.59 14.05 9.13
N THR A 32 1.68 14.79 9.75
CA THR A 32 1.90 16.17 10.21
C THR A 32 1.14 16.45 11.50
N SER A 33 1.68 17.34 12.34
CA SER A 33 1.07 17.78 13.60
C SER A 33 0.44 19.17 13.50
N ASN A 34 0.23 19.65 12.26
CA ASN A 34 -0.33 20.96 12.01
C ASN A 34 -1.81 20.99 12.40
N SER A 35 -2.19 21.86 13.33
CA SER A 35 -3.56 21.96 13.84
C SER A 35 -4.61 22.31 12.78
N ASN A 36 -4.20 22.84 11.62
CA ASN A 36 -5.08 23.24 10.53
C ASN A 36 -5.10 22.22 9.38
N GLU A 37 -4.54 21.03 9.59
CA GLU A 37 -4.58 19.96 8.61
C GLU A 37 -6.02 19.45 8.38
N PRO A 38 -6.41 19.20 7.13
CA PRO A 38 -7.61 18.43 6.86
C PRO A 38 -7.48 17.02 7.43
N ALA A 39 -8.57 16.49 7.99
CA ALA A 39 -8.57 15.15 8.58
C ALA A 39 -8.05 14.06 7.63
N TRP A 40 -8.31 14.18 6.32
CA TRP A 40 -7.85 13.22 5.31
C TRP A 40 -6.33 13.07 5.24
N VAL A 41 -5.54 14.03 5.74
CA VAL A 41 -4.07 13.96 5.72
C VAL A 41 -3.53 12.86 6.64
N ASN A 42 -4.20 12.62 7.78
CA ASN A 42 -3.77 11.67 8.81
C ASN A 42 -4.78 10.55 9.10
N SER A 43 -5.89 10.50 8.38
CA SER A 43 -6.93 9.50 8.58
C SER A 43 -7.37 8.92 7.24
N MET A 44 -7.12 7.62 7.06
CA MET A 44 -7.54 6.91 5.85
C MET A 44 -9.06 6.84 5.73
N SER A 45 -9.80 6.73 6.84
CA SER A 45 -11.27 6.78 6.82
C SER A 45 -11.79 8.13 6.34
N ALA A 46 -11.22 9.24 6.83
CA ALA A 46 -11.56 10.57 6.36
C ALA A 46 -11.13 10.80 4.90
N ALA A 47 -10.03 10.18 4.46
CA ALA A 47 -9.58 10.23 3.07
C ALA A 47 -10.55 9.52 2.12
N LYS A 48 -11.03 8.32 2.48
CA LYS A 48 -12.06 7.59 1.74
C LYS A 48 -13.37 8.39 1.65
N GLU A 49 -13.85 8.91 2.78
CA GLU A 49 -15.05 9.75 2.83
C GLU A 49 -14.92 10.99 1.94
N LYS A 50 -13.79 11.71 2.07
CA LYS A 50 -13.51 12.91 1.28
C LYS A 50 -13.41 12.63 -0.21
N ALA A 51 -12.86 11.49 -0.59
CA ALA A 51 -12.69 11.07 -1.98
C ALA A 51 -13.97 10.47 -2.59
N GLY A 52 -14.88 9.94 -1.77
CA GLY A 52 -15.98 9.09 -2.24
C GLY A 52 -15.47 7.82 -2.93
N SER A 53 -14.39 7.23 -2.43
CA SER A 53 -13.80 6.00 -2.98
C SER A 53 -13.19 5.16 -1.86
N VAL A 54 -13.32 3.84 -1.97
CA VAL A 54 -12.67 2.88 -1.05
C VAL A 54 -11.18 2.70 -1.35
N VAL A 55 -10.74 3.07 -2.56
CA VAL A 55 -9.34 2.97 -3.00
C VAL A 55 -8.74 4.37 -3.11
N VAL A 56 -8.01 4.76 -2.06
CA VAL A 56 -7.35 6.06 -1.97
C VAL A 56 -5.88 5.92 -1.54
N GLY A 57 -5.09 6.93 -1.86
CA GLY A 57 -3.70 7.06 -1.41
C GLY A 57 -3.36 8.51 -1.13
N ILE A 58 -2.43 8.72 -0.22
CA ILE A 58 -1.99 10.05 0.23
C ILE A 58 -0.50 10.16 -0.02
N GLY A 59 -0.13 11.07 -0.90
CA GLY A 59 1.27 11.36 -1.17
C GLY A 59 1.65 12.73 -0.68
N SER A 60 2.95 12.94 -0.47
CA SER A 60 3.47 14.23 -0.04
C SER A 60 4.76 14.59 -0.76
N ALA A 61 5.02 15.89 -0.93
CA ALA A 61 6.25 16.37 -1.51
C ALA A 61 6.60 17.76 -0.99
N LYS A 62 7.88 18.01 -0.81
CA LYS A 62 8.39 19.35 -0.51
C LYS A 62 8.22 20.25 -1.73
N ILE A 63 7.77 21.48 -1.52
CA ILE A 63 7.76 22.53 -2.53
C ILE A 63 9.14 23.19 -2.51
N LEU A 64 10.00 22.76 -3.43
CA LEU A 64 11.35 23.32 -3.61
C LEU A 64 11.29 24.46 -4.63
N ASP A 65 11.94 25.58 -4.30
CA ASP A 65 12.08 26.75 -5.18
C ASP A 65 10.75 27.28 -5.78
N GLY A 66 9.64 27.10 -5.05
CA GLY A 66 8.31 27.49 -5.51
C GLY A 66 7.71 26.60 -6.61
N ASN A 67 8.36 25.49 -6.98
CA ASN A 67 7.89 24.60 -8.04
C ASN A 67 6.75 23.67 -7.58
N LEU A 68 5.54 24.24 -7.51
CA LEU A 68 4.35 23.53 -7.09
C LEU A 68 3.99 22.37 -8.03
N ASN A 69 4.17 22.53 -9.35
CA ASN A 69 3.83 21.49 -10.32
C ASN A 69 4.70 20.24 -10.14
N TYR A 70 5.98 20.42 -9.87
CA TYR A 70 6.87 19.31 -9.53
C TYR A 70 6.42 18.61 -8.25
N ALA A 71 6.11 19.36 -7.19
CA ALA A 71 5.62 18.80 -5.94
C ALA A 71 4.29 18.04 -6.13
N ILE A 72 3.35 18.56 -6.92
CA ILE A 72 2.10 17.88 -7.26
C ILE A 72 2.38 16.54 -7.94
N ASN A 73 3.27 16.52 -8.92
CA ASN A 73 3.60 15.30 -9.65
C ASN A 73 4.27 14.25 -8.75
N GLN A 74 5.22 14.66 -7.91
CA GLN A 74 5.89 13.75 -6.97
C GLN A 74 4.92 13.18 -5.93
N ALA A 75 4.11 14.03 -5.30
CA ALA A 75 3.13 13.59 -4.33
C ALA A 75 2.08 12.68 -4.97
N ALA A 76 1.57 13.02 -6.16
CA ALA A 76 0.64 12.15 -6.88
C ALA A 76 1.26 10.79 -7.25
N MET A 77 2.54 10.75 -7.64
CA MET A 77 3.24 9.49 -7.90
C MET A 77 3.39 8.64 -6.63
N GLN A 78 3.72 9.26 -5.50
CA GLN A 78 3.78 8.57 -4.21
C GLN A 78 2.41 7.98 -3.83
N ALA A 79 1.34 8.79 -3.91
CA ALA A 79 -0.02 8.35 -3.61
C ALA A 79 -0.46 7.16 -4.48
N ARG A 80 -0.10 7.18 -5.77
CA ARG A 80 -0.38 6.08 -6.71
C ARG A 80 0.38 4.81 -6.36
N ALA A 81 1.64 4.94 -5.95
CA ALA A 81 2.43 3.80 -5.49
C ALA A 81 1.82 3.19 -4.21
N GLU A 82 1.33 4.02 -3.30
CA GLU A 82 0.64 3.56 -2.08
C GLU A 82 -0.64 2.79 -2.42
N ILE A 83 -1.47 3.30 -3.34
CA ILE A 83 -2.65 2.56 -3.84
C ILE A 83 -2.22 1.20 -4.42
N ALA A 84 -1.14 1.16 -5.20
CA ALA A 84 -0.65 -0.08 -5.78
C ALA A 84 -0.21 -1.12 -4.76
N GLN A 85 0.47 -0.67 -3.71
CA GLN A 85 0.86 -1.53 -2.61
C GLN A 85 -0.37 -2.06 -1.86
N GLN A 86 -1.32 -1.19 -1.54
CA GLN A 86 -2.56 -1.57 -0.85
C GLN A 86 -3.35 -2.60 -1.64
N VAL A 87 -3.70 -2.29 -2.90
CA VAL A 87 -4.50 -3.17 -3.75
C VAL A 87 -3.78 -4.50 -4.03
N SER A 88 -2.48 -4.46 -4.31
CA SER A 88 -1.70 -5.69 -4.54
C SER A 88 -1.63 -6.58 -3.30
N ALA A 89 -1.49 -6.00 -2.11
CA ALA A 89 -1.50 -6.74 -0.87
C ALA A 89 -2.86 -7.39 -0.60
N LYS A 90 -3.98 -6.67 -0.86
CA LYS A 90 -5.32 -7.23 -0.68
C LYS A 90 -5.64 -8.33 -1.69
N ILE A 91 -5.22 -8.18 -2.94
CA ILE A 91 -5.34 -9.23 -3.96
C ILE A 91 -4.53 -10.46 -3.55
N GLN A 92 -3.31 -10.30 -3.03
CA GLN A 92 -2.52 -11.42 -2.54
C GLN A 92 -3.22 -12.14 -1.38
N GLN A 93 -3.75 -11.39 -0.41
CA GLN A 93 -4.51 -11.96 0.71
C GLN A 93 -5.76 -12.71 0.23
N ALA A 94 -6.47 -12.18 -0.77
CA ALA A 94 -7.64 -12.82 -1.34
C ALA A 94 -7.28 -14.10 -2.11
N ILE A 95 -6.18 -14.10 -2.86
CA ILE A 95 -5.63 -15.30 -3.51
C ILE A 95 -5.30 -16.37 -2.48
N GLU A 96 -4.57 -16.02 -1.42
CA GLU A 96 -4.19 -16.96 -0.35
C GLU A 96 -5.42 -17.55 0.35
N SER A 97 -6.45 -16.73 0.59
CA SER A 97 -7.74 -17.20 1.13
C SER A 97 -8.42 -18.21 0.20
N LEU A 98 -8.42 -17.96 -1.10
CA LEU A 98 -9.01 -18.87 -2.09
C LEU A 98 -8.23 -20.19 -2.22
N GLU A 99 -6.89 -20.15 -2.15
CA GLU A 99 -6.07 -21.36 -2.15
C GLU A 99 -6.35 -22.23 -0.92
N GLN A 100 -6.53 -21.61 0.26
CA GLN A 100 -6.80 -22.32 1.52
C GLN A 100 -8.23 -22.88 1.59
N ASN A 101 -9.23 -22.11 1.15
CA ASN A 101 -10.65 -22.44 1.34
C ASN A 101 -11.26 -23.24 0.18
N ASP A 102 -10.84 -22.94 -1.05
CA ASP A 102 -11.41 -23.55 -2.27
C ASP A 102 -10.46 -24.58 -2.91
N GLY A 103 -9.29 -24.85 -2.29
CA GLY A 103 -8.31 -25.84 -2.77
C GLY A 103 -7.62 -25.44 -4.08
N MET A 104 -7.69 -24.16 -4.43
CA MET A 104 -7.13 -23.63 -5.66
C MET A 104 -5.60 -23.70 -5.65
N LYS A 105 -4.99 -23.94 -6.81
CA LYS A 105 -3.53 -23.86 -6.97
C LYS A 105 -3.22 -22.76 -7.98
N ILE A 106 -2.94 -21.56 -7.49
CA ILE A 106 -2.53 -20.45 -8.34
C ILE A 106 -1.01 -20.50 -8.48
N SER A 107 -0.52 -20.54 -9.71
CA SER A 107 0.92 -20.56 -9.94
C SER A 107 1.56 -19.24 -9.50
N ALA A 108 2.78 -19.29 -8.95
CA ALA A 108 3.54 -18.08 -8.59
C ALA A 108 3.69 -17.11 -9.78
N ASN A 109 3.79 -17.66 -11.01
CA ASN A 109 3.82 -16.86 -12.24
C ASN A 109 2.49 -16.10 -12.44
N SER A 110 1.35 -16.76 -12.27
CA SER A 110 0.03 -16.11 -12.35
C SER A 110 -0.14 -15.01 -11.32
N GLN A 111 0.33 -15.23 -10.08
CA GLN A 111 0.33 -14.20 -9.02
C GLN A 111 1.21 -13.00 -9.41
N GLN A 112 2.38 -13.23 -10.01
CA GLN A 112 3.26 -12.17 -10.47
C GLN A 112 2.62 -11.35 -11.61
N VAL A 113 2.00 -12.00 -12.59
CA VAL A 113 1.32 -11.31 -13.70
C VAL A 113 0.12 -10.52 -13.18
N ALA A 114 -0.61 -11.04 -12.19
CA ALA A 114 -1.71 -10.32 -11.54
C ALA A 114 -1.22 -9.01 -10.88
N ARG A 115 -0.10 -9.04 -10.16
CA ARG A 115 0.52 -7.82 -9.60
C ARG A 115 0.88 -6.81 -10.68
N GLN A 116 1.52 -7.26 -11.76
CA GLN A 116 1.88 -6.38 -12.88
C GLN A 116 0.64 -5.75 -13.54
N LYS A 117 -0.46 -6.49 -13.64
CA LYS A 117 -1.73 -5.97 -14.17
C LYS A 117 -2.31 -4.85 -13.30
N VAL A 118 -2.30 -5.06 -11.98
CA VAL A 118 -2.73 -4.05 -10.99
C VAL A 118 -1.89 -2.79 -11.14
N GLU A 119 -0.55 -2.90 -11.11
CA GLU A 119 0.34 -1.76 -11.28
C GLU A 119 0.10 -1.00 -12.61
N ALA A 120 -0.20 -1.72 -13.69
CA ALA A 120 -0.50 -1.10 -14.99
C ALA A 120 -1.82 -0.32 -15.00
N ASP A 121 -2.87 -0.85 -14.36
CA ASP A 121 -4.19 -0.22 -14.34
C ASP A 121 -4.28 0.98 -13.39
N LEU A 122 -3.47 0.96 -12.32
CA LEU A 122 -3.41 2.04 -11.33
C LEU A 122 -2.83 3.37 -11.84
N LYS A 123 -2.38 3.38 -13.10
CA LYS A 123 -2.10 4.61 -13.84
C LYS A 123 -3.36 5.47 -14.07
N LYS A 124 -4.57 4.91 -13.93
CA LYS A 124 -5.86 5.59 -14.13
C LYS A 124 -6.48 6.10 -12.83
N THR A 125 -5.68 6.85 -12.08
CA THR A 125 -6.06 7.44 -10.79
C THR A 125 -6.07 8.97 -10.88
N GLU A 126 -6.98 9.59 -10.17
CA GLU A 126 -7.23 11.03 -10.21
C GLU A 126 -6.90 11.71 -8.87
N ILE A 127 -6.45 12.96 -8.94
CA ILE A 127 -6.24 13.78 -7.74
C ILE A 127 -7.61 14.25 -7.25
N ALA A 128 -7.99 13.85 -6.05
CA ALA A 128 -9.25 14.25 -5.42
C ALA A 128 -9.12 15.54 -4.61
N GLU A 129 -8.01 15.74 -3.90
CA GLU A 129 -7.80 16.90 -3.03
C GLU A 129 -6.31 17.22 -2.88
N LYS A 130 -6.01 18.48 -2.54
CA LYS A 130 -4.63 18.93 -2.26
C LYS A 130 -4.63 19.84 -1.05
N TRP A 131 -3.63 19.71 -0.20
CA TRP A 131 -3.41 20.63 0.91
C TRP A 131 -1.94 20.96 1.06
N THR A 132 -1.64 22.19 1.44
CA THR A 132 -0.26 22.65 1.62
C THR A 132 -0.03 23.06 3.06
N ASP A 133 0.86 22.34 3.73
CA ASP A 133 1.44 22.76 4.99
C ASP A 133 2.45 23.87 4.73
N LYS A 134 2.01 25.11 4.98
CA LYS A 134 2.88 26.31 4.88
C LYS A 134 3.74 26.52 6.12
N GLN A 135 3.52 25.78 7.21
CA GLN A 135 4.32 25.86 8.43
C GLN A 135 5.58 24.98 8.32
N ALA A 136 5.51 23.91 7.53
CA ALA A 136 6.68 23.12 7.16
C ALA A 136 7.72 23.99 6.42
N THR A 137 9.01 23.78 6.70
CA THR A 137 10.12 24.45 6.02
C THR A 137 11.07 23.42 5.39
N PRO A 138 11.12 23.31 4.05
CA PRO A 138 10.27 23.99 3.06
C PRO A 138 8.80 23.56 3.12
N PRO A 139 7.85 24.34 2.57
CA PRO A 139 6.43 23.99 2.56
C PRO A 139 6.19 22.59 2.01
N MET A 140 5.26 21.85 2.59
CA MET A 140 4.95 20.48 2.21
C MET A 140 3.57 20.41 1.56
N LEU A 141 3.49 19.86 0.36
CA LEU A 141 2.25 19.57 -0.32
C LEU A 141 1.82 18.13 -0.01
N TYR A 142 0.56 17.95 0.32
CA TYR A 142 -0.13 16.67 0.43
C TYR A 142 -1.15 16.56 -0.71
N VAL A 143 -1.27 15.36 -1.29
CA VAL A 143 -2.17 15.07 -2.40
C VAL A 143 -2.94 13.80 -2.08
N LEU A 144 -4.26 13.90 -2.08
CA LEU A 144 -5.17 12.76 -2.03
C LEU A 144 -5.46 12.31 -3.45
N VAL A 145 -5.22 11.04 -3.74
CA VAL A 145 -5.52 10.40 -5.00
C VAL A 145 -6.57 9.32 -4.78
N LYS A 146 -7.51 9.19 -5.73
CA LYS A 146 -8.51 8.13 -5.74
C LYS A 146 -8.48 7.31 -7.01
N MET A 147 -8.92 6.06 -6.89
CA MET A 147 -9.28 5.23 -8.03
C MET A 147 -10.79 5.25 -8.22
N ASP A 148 -11.23 5.36 -9.47
CA ASP A 148 -12.63 5.21 -9.85
C ASP A 148 -13.10 3.76 -9.63
N GLU A 149 -14.30 3.59 -9.10
CA GLU A 149 -14.86 2.29 -8.74
C GLU A 149 -14.98 1.35 -9.96
N LYS A 150 -15.45 1.87 -11.10
CA LYS A 150 -15.57 1.05 -12.33
C LYS A 150 -14.19 0.62 -12.82
N MET A 151 -13.19 1.49 -12.66
CA MET A 151 -11.82 1.13 -13.00
C MET A 151 -11.27 0.05 -12.07
N PHE A 152 -11.59 0.14 -10.77
CA PHE A 152 -11.19 -0.86 -9.80
C PHE A 152 -11.82 -2.24 -10.10
N GLU A 153 -13.12 -2.28 -10.39
CA GLU A 153 -13.81 -3.49 -10.85
C GLU A 153 -13.18 -4.10 -12.12
N GLN A 154 -12.82 -3.25 -13.09
CA GLN A 154 -12.13 -3.70 -14.30
C GLN A 154 -10.76 -4.31 -14.00
N THR A 155 -10.02 -3.76 -13.03
CA THR A 155 -8.75 -4.33 -12.56
C THR A 155 -8.96 -5.70 -11.94
N LEU A 156 -9.93 -5.86 -11.05
CA LEU A 156 -10.24 -7.16 -10.43
C LEU A 156 -10.67 -8.20 -11.46
N LYS A 157 -11.50 -7.81 -12.43
CA LYS A 157 -11.88 -8.67 -13.55
C LYS A 157 -10.67 -9.10 -14.38
N GLY A 158 -9.77 -8.16 -14.69
CA GLY A 158 -8.52 -8.45 -15.41
C GLY A 158 -7.60 -9.38 -14.62
N VAL A 159 -7.54 -9.24 -13.31
CA VAL A 159 -6.80 -10.16 -12.42
C VAL A 159 -7.41 -11.56 -12.49
N GLY A 160 -8.73 -11.71 -12.36
CA GLY A 160 -9.40 -13.02 -12.49
C GLY A 160 -9.07 -13.72 -13.83
N GLN A 161 -9.03 -12.97 -14.93
CA GLN A 161 -8.62 -13.51 -16.24
C GLN A 161 -7.17 -14.00 -16.26
N VAL A 162 -6.25 -13.23 -15.67
CA VAL A 162 -4.82 -13.60 -15.57
C VAL A 162 -4.61 -14.84 -14.70
N LEU A 163 -5.39 -14.96 -13.63
CA LEU A 163 -5.34 -16.11 -12.74
C LEU A 163 -5.99 -17.37 -13.34
N ASN A 164 -6.69 -17.23 -14.48
CA ASN A 164 -7.43 -18.31 -15.15
C ASN A 164 -8.42 -19.01 -14.19
N VAL A 165 -9.11 -18.20 -13.37
CA VAL A 165 -10.13 -18.68 -12.44
C VAL A 165 -11.51 -18.65 -13.10
N ASP A 166 -12.43 -19.48 -12.62
CA ASP A 166 -13.82 -19.47 -13.11
C ASP A 166 -14.59 -18.22 -12.64
N ALA A 167 -15.84 -18.09 -13.10
CA ALA A 167 -16.67 -16.93 -12.79
C ALA A 167 -17.02 -16.79 -11.30
N ASP A 168 -17.22 -17.92 -10.59
CA ASP A 168 -17.54 -17.91 -9.17
C ASP A 168 -16.31 -17.53 -8.35
N GLN A 169 -15.15 -18.06 -8.70
CA GLN A 169 -13.87 -17.73 -8.10
C GLN A 169 -13.45 -16.27 -8.35
N ALA A 170 -13.66 -15.75 -9.58
CA ALA A 170 -13.43 -14.35 -9.90
C ALA A 170 -14.33 -13.42 -9.07
N ARG A 171 -15.60 -13.81 -8.87
CA ARG A 171 -16.54 -13.08 -8.02
C ARG A 171 -16.08 -13.08 -6.56
N LYS A 172 -15.77 -14.26 -5.99
CA LYS A 172 -15.27 -14.37 -4.61
C LYS A 172 -13.98 -13.57 -4.39
N LEU A 173 -13.05 -13.60 -5.36
CA LEU A 173 -11.83 -12.79 -5.32
C LEU A 173 -12.19 -11.31 -5.23
N SER A 174 -13.09 -10.83 -6.09
CA SER A 174 -13.50 -9.43 -6.11
C SER A 174 -14.16 -9.01 -4.79
N GLU A 175 -15.09 -9.81 -4.29
CA GLU A 175 -15.79 -9.59 -3.01
C GLU A 175 -14.79 -9.53 -1.85
N THR A 176 -13.88 -10.50 -1.77
CA THR A 176 -12.85 -10.55 -0.70
C THR A 176 -11.94 -9.33 -0.75
N VAL A 177 -11.52 -8.88 -1.95
CA VAL A 177 -10.67 -7.69 -2.05
C VAL A 177 -11.44 -6.43 -1.65
N GLN A 178 -12.71 -6.31 -2.03
CA GLN A 178 -13.57 -5.19 -1.62
C GLN A 178 -13.73 -5.15 -0.10
N GLU A 179 -14.08 -6.28 0.53
CA GLU A 179 -14.20 -6.40 1.99
C GLU A 179 -12.90 -6.05 2.72
N LEU A 180 -11.74 -6.45 2.16
CA LEU A 180 -10.43 -6.14 2.74
C LEU A 180 -10.02 -4.67 2.60
N LEU A 181 -10.70 -3.91 1.74
CA LEU A 181 -10.46 -2.49 1.47
C LEU A 181 -11.43 -1.56 2.19
N GLU A 182 -12.58 -2.03 2.65
CA GLU A 182 -13.51 -1.25 3.48
C GLU A 182 -12.89 -0.89 4.84
#